data_AF-A0A972C7M7-F1
#
_entry.id   AF-A0A972C7M7-F1
#
_cell.length_a   1.000
_cell.length_b   1.000
_cell.length_c   1.000
_cell.angle_alpha   90.00
_cell.angle_beta   90.00
_cell.angle_gamma   90.00
#
_symmetry.space_group_name_H-M   'P 1'
#
loop_
_entity.id
_entity.type
_entity.pdbx_description
1 polymer ?
#
loop_
_entity_poly.entity_id
_entity_poly.type
_entity_poly.pdbx_seq_one_letter_code
_entity_poly.pdbx_strand_id
1 'polypeptide(L)' 'QFEMRTHKRLIDILSPTSKTVDSLMRLDLPAGVDIEIKL' A
#
# COMPACT_ATOMS: atom_id res chain seq x y z
N GLN A 1 -18.17 -24.19 -8.24
CA GLN A 1 -17.16 -24.08 -7.17
C GLN A 1 -16.70 -22.63 -7.14
N PHE A 2 -16.56 -22.02 -5.97
CA PHE A 2 -16.10 -20.63 -5.83
C PHE A 2 -14.71 -20.61 -5.19
N GLU A 3 -13.90 -19.60 -5.53
CA GLU A 3 -12.58 -19.35 -4.92
C GLU A 3 -12.42 -17.86 -4.61
N MET A 4 -11.65 -17.56 -3.56
CA MET A 4 -11.24 -16.19 -3.24
C MET A 4 -9.79 -15.98 -3.68
N ARG A 5 -9.54 -14.96 -4.51
CA ARG A 5 -8.19 -14.61 -4.99
C ARG A 5 -7.71 -13.33 -4.32
N THR A 6 -6.66 -13.44 -3.52
CA THR A 6 -5.96 -12.28 -2.95
C THR A 6 -4.78 -11.90 -3.84
N HIS A 7 -4.72 -10.64 -4.27
CA HIS A 7 -3.61 -10.13 -5.08
C HIS A 7 -2.67 -9.32 -4.19
N LYS A 8 -1.41 -9.75 -4.09
CA LYS A 8 -0.37 -9.04 -3.33
C LYS A 8 0.48 -8.22 -4.30
N ARG A 9 0.70 -6.95 -3.97
CA ARG A 9 1.59 -6.05 -4.71
C ARG A 9 2.70 -5.60 -3.77
N LEU A 10 3.94 -5.59 -4.25
CA LEU A 10 5.09 -5.09 -3.51
C LEU A 10 5.59 -3.83 -4.21
N ILE A 11 5.80 -2.76 -3.44
CA ILE A 11 6.31 -1.48 -3.92
C ILE A 11 7.48 -1.11 -3.02
N ASP A 12 8.68 -1.01 -3.60
CA ASP A 12 9.88 -0.57 -2.91
C ASP A 12 10.18 0.90 -3.21
N ILE A 13 10.45 1.67 -2.15
CA ILE A 13 10.80 3.09 -2.25
C ILE A 13 12.26 3.25 -1.81
N LEU A 14 13.15 3.50 -2.77
CA LEU A 14 14.60 3.55 -2.54
C LEU A 14 15.09 4.75 -1.71
N SER A 15 14.33 5.85 -1.70
CA SER A 15 14.68 7.08 -0.97
C SER A 15 13.42 7.75 -0.43
N PRO A 16 12.85 7.24 0.68
CA PRO A 16 11.66 7.83 1.28
C PRO A 16 12.01 9.21 1.86
N THR A 17 11.43 10.27 1.30
CA THR A 17 11.46 11.58 1.95
C THR A 17 10.28 11.68 2.93
N SER A 18 10.40 12.49 3.98
CA SER A 18 9.32 12.72 4.96
C SER A 18 8.00 13.13 4.26
N LYS A 19 8.11 13.98 3.23
CA LYS A 19 6.97 14.39 2.39
C LYS A 19 6.32 13.22 1.64
N THR A 20 7.10 12.23 1.21
CA THR A 20 6.59 11.03 0.53
C THR A 20 5.81 10.15 1.50
N VAL A 21 6.27 9.98 2.74
CA VAL A 21 5.55 9.21 3.77
C VAL A 21 4.21 9.86 4.10
N ASP A 22 4.19 11.17 4.30
CA ASP A 22 2.94 11.93 4.55
C ASP A 22 1.95 11.82 3.39
N SER A 23 2.46 11.79 2.15
CA SER A 23 1.62 11.66 0.95
C SER A 23 1.02 10.25 0.83
N LEU A 24 1.77 9.22 1.22
CA LEU A 24 1.28 7.83 1.22
C LEU A 24 0.21 7.58 2.28
N MET A 25 0.32 8.23 3.44
CA MET A 25 -0.70 8.14 4.49
C MET A 25 -1.99 8.90 4.16
N ARG A 26 -1.92 9.91 3.29
CA ARG A 26 -3.07 10.73 2.85
C ARG A 26 -3.69 10.26 1.54
N LEU A 27 -3.13 9.21 0.92
CA LEU A 27 -3.68 8.65 -0.31
C LEU A 27 -5.03 7.99 0.02
N ASP A 28 -6.07 8.40 -0.69
CA ASP A 28 -7.39 7.79 -0.58
C ASP A 28 -7.34 6.38 -1.20
N LEU A 29 -7.15 5.40 -0.32
CA LEU A 29 -7.16 4.00 -0.70
C LEU A 29 -8.61 3.50 -0.79
N PRO A 30 -8.95 2.67 -1.78
CA PRO A 30 -10.26 2.05 -1.83
C PRO A 30 -10.47 1.16 -0.59
N ALA A 31 -11.69 1.12 -0.06
CA ALA A 31 -12.06 0.41 1.17
C ALA A 31 -11.86 -1.13 1.16
N GLY A 32 -11.25 -1.70 0.12
CA GLY A 32 -10.93 -3.12 -0.02
C GLY A 32 -9.45 -3.43 -0.21
N VAL A 33 -8.57 -2.44 -0.01
CA VAL A 33 -7.12 -2.60 -0.13
C VAL A 33 -6.49 -2.45 1.26
N ASP A 34 -5.78 -3.49 1.69
CA ASP A 34 -4.97 -3.46 2.91
C ASP A 34 -3.52 -3.09 2.57
N ILE A 35 -2.92 -2.20 3.37
CA ILE A 35 -1.54 -1.73 3.17
C ILE A 35 -0.75 -1.88 4.46
N GLU A 36 0.41 -2.53 4.35
CA GLU A 36 1.39 -2.66 5.42
C GLU A 36 2.65 -1.86 5.04
N ILE A 37 3.04 -0.88 5.86
CA ILE A 37 4.27 -0.11 5.68
C ILE A 37 5.35 -0.68 6.61
N LYS A 38 6.48 -1.09 6.04
CA LYS A 38 7.68 -1.52 6.79
C LYS A 38 8.77 -0.46 6.61
N LEU A 39 9.29 0.05 7.72
CA LEU A 39 10.41 1.02 7.80
C LEU A 39 11.74 0.28 7.95
#